data_AF-A0A370NC54-F1
#
_entry.id   AF-A0A370NC54-F1
#
_cell.length_a   1.000
_cell.length_b   1.000
_cell.length_c   1.000
_cell.angle_alpha   90.00
_cell.angle_beta   90.00
_cell.angle_gamma   90.00
#
_symmetry.space_group_name_H-M   'P 1'
#
loop_
_entity.id
_entity.type
_entity.pdbx_description
1 polymer ?
#
loop_
_entity_poly.entity_id
_entity_poly.type
_entity_poly.pdbx_seq_one_letter_code
_entity_poly.pdbx_strand_id
1 'polypeptide(L)'
;MKRIMILLVSIAVLISACARAQPRGYVDATAWSANYTEDYIHEFHIQTASGQDTGLEGIQVGEFSKGGKGGSECCSLIPGVGQTIRVVWTVANTDDKAQWKTYSRDVVVIGSMPMEKDAYNILMVRFFPDHQVEAELIPDRGKTGLPSLRVDKLFSGQRVMRKMGE
;
A
#
# COMPACT_ATOMS: atom_id res chain seq x y z
N MET A 1 22.93 -58.90 26.12
CA MET A 1 23.45 -57.60 25.65
C MET A 1 23.14 -57.44 24.16
N LYS A 2 22.93 -56.21 23.69
CA LYS A 2 22.48 -55.80 22.33
C LYS A 2 20.95 -55.61 22.18
N ARG A 3 20.37 -54.83 23.09
CA ARG A 3 19.43 -53.77 22.70
C ARG A 3 20.30 -52.56 22.29
N ILE A 4 19.80 -51.68 21.43
CA ILE A 4 20.46 -50.49 20.83
C ILE A 4 21.01 -50.78 19.43
N MET A 5 20.16 -50.63 18.40
CA MET A 5 20.50 -49.88 17.17
C MET A 5 19.26 -49.68 16.27
N ILE A 6 18.16 -49.20 16.83
CA ILE A 6 17.02 -48.68 16.04
C ILE A 6 16.75 -47.28 16.55
N LEU A 7 17.62 -46.33 16.21
CA LEU A 7 17.42 -44.95 16.60
C LEU A 7 18.28 -44.00 15.75
N LEU A 8 18.13 -44.01 14.42
CA LEU A 8 18.86 -43.06 13.57
C LEU A 8 18.24 -42.82 12.18
N VAL A 9 16.93 -43.02 11.98
CA VAL A 9 16.25 -42.68 10.70
C VAL A 9 14.88 -42.05 10.96
N SER A 10 14.80 -41.02 11.80
CA SER A 10 13.54 -40.27 12.00
C SER A 10 13.73 -38.77 12.19
N ILE A 11 14.92 -38.21 11.93
CA ILE A 11 15.20 -36.78 12.05
C ILE A 11 15.64 -36.26 10.69
N ALA A 12 14.70 -36.19 9.74
CA ALA A 12 14.94 -35.58 8.43
C ALA A 12 13.71 -34.86 7.85
N VAL A 13 12.70 -34.51 8.66
CA VAL A 13 11.43 -33.93 8.17
C VAL A 13 11.16 -32.51 8.71
N LEU A 14 12.07 -31.89 9.46
CA LEU A 14 11.77 -30.62 10.15
C LEU A 14 12.56 -29.39 9.68
N ILE A 15 13.07 -29.37 8.45
CA ILE A 15 13.70 -28.16 7.89
C ILE A 15 13.48 -27.98 6.38
N SER A 16 12.27 -28.22 5.88
CA SER A 16 11.81 -27.39 4.75
C SER A 16 11.35 -26.06 5.34
N ALA A 17 12.34 -25.23 5.66
CA ALA A 17 12.14 -23.82 5.95
C ALA A 17 11.18 -23.26 4.89
N CYS A 18 10.05 -22.72 5.34
CA CYS A 18 9.20 -21.87 4.54
C CYS A 18 10.00 -20.62 4.17
N ALA A 19 10.92 -20.74 3.21
CA ALA A 19 11.30 -19.61 2.40
C ALA A 19 10.05 -19.26 1.61
N ARG A 20 9.18 -18.41 2.18
CA ARG A 20 8.19 -17.69 1.39
C ARG A 20 9.00 -16.88 0.39
N ALA A 21 9.25 -17.47 -0.78
CA ALA A 21 9.79 -16.76 -1.91
C ALA A 21 8.86 -15.55 -2.09
N GLN A 22 9.41 -14.35 -1.95
CA GLN A 22 8.67 -13.12 -2.19
C GLN A 22 8.02 -13.28 -3.57
N PRO A 23 6.68 -13.31 -3.68
CA PRO A 23 6.02 -13.61 -4.93
C PRO A 23 6.57 -12.66 -6.00
N ARG A 24 7.00 -13.21 -7.14
CA ARG A 24 7.61 -12.40 -8.20
C ARG A 24 6.71 -11.21 -8.52
N GLY A 25 7.30 -10.01 -8.54
CA GLY A 25 6.58 -8.76 -8.82
C GLY A 25 5.92 -8.10 -7.60
N TYR A 26 6.01 -8.67 -6.40
CA TYR A 26 5.57 -7.97 -5.19
C TYR A 26 6.67 -7.04 -4.65
N VAL A 27 6.26 -5.95 -4.01
CA VAL A 27 7.13 -4.93 -3.42
C VAL A 27 6.71 -4.66 -1.98
N ASP A 28 7.70 -4.49 -1.10
CA ASP A 28 7.45 -3.98 0.25
C ASP A 28 7.35 -2.46 0.19
N ALA A 29 6.21 -1.92 0.60
CA ALA A 29 5.88 -0.50 0.47
C ALA A 29 5.16 0.03 1.70
N THR A 30 5.35 1.32 1.97
CA THR A 30 4.52 2.10 2.91
C THR A 30 3.43 2.81 2.14
N ALA A 31 2.19 2.77 2.63
CA ALA A 31 1.10 3.54 2.00
C ALA A 31 1.37 5.03 2.21
N TRP A 32 1.20 5.85 1.19
CA TRP A 32 1.04 7.31 1.32
C TRP A 32 -0.28 7.69 0.68
N SER A 33 -0.94 8.73 1.17
CA SER A 33 -2.24 9.13 0.62
C SER A 33 -2.41 10.62 0.39
N ALA A 34 -2.97 10.95 -0.77
CA ALA A 34 -3.37 12.28 -1.18
C ALA A 34 -4.86 12.29 -1.55
N ASN A 35 -5.60 13.29 -1.08
CA ASN A 35 -7.01 13.44 -1.31
C ASN A 35 -7.30 14.77 -2.03
N TYR A 36 -7.77 14.65 -3.27
CA TYR A 36 -8.18 15.74 -4.14
C TYR A 36 -9.70 15.93 -4.15
N THR A 37 -10.38 15.43 -3.13
CA THR A 37 -11.82 15.55 -2.91
C THR A 37 -12.10 16.29 -1.59
N GLU A 38 -13.36 16.65 -1.38
CA GLU A 38 -13.84 17.17 -0.09
C GLU A 38 -14.46 16.07 0.79
N ASP A 39 -14.35 14.80 0.39
CA ASP A 39 -14.76 13.68 1.23
C ASP A 39 -13.66 13.38 2.24
N TYR A 40 -14.01 13.28 3.52
CA TYR A 40 -13.07 12.79 4.53
C TYR A 40 -13.01 11.26 4.45
N ILE A 41 -11.83 10.73 4.11
CA ILE A 41 -11.60 9.30 4.01
C ILE A 41 -11.07 8.83 5.36
N HIS A 42 -11.93 8.12 6.08
CA HIS A 42 -11.62 7.61 7.41
C HIS A 42 -10.47 6.61 7.36
N GLU A 43 -10.55 5.67 6.43
CA GLU A 43 -9.58 4.60 6.22
C GLU A 43 -9.61 4.10 4.78
N PHE A 44 -8.49 3.51 4.35
CA PHE A 44 -8.41 2.68 3.16
C PHE A 44 -7.47 1.50 3.39
N HIS A 45 -7.71 0.41 2.68
CA HIS A 45 -6.83 -0.76 2.64
C HIS A 45 -6.70 -1.30 1.22
N ILE A 46 -5.61 -2.02 1.00
CA ILE A 46 -5.25 -2.58 -0.29
C ILE A 46 -5.50 -4.08 -0.30
N GLN A 47 -6.26 -4.52 -1.29
CA GLN A 47 -6.44 -5.92 -1.61
C GLN A 47 -5.73 -6.26 -2.93
N THR A 48 -5.30 -7.52 -3.04
CA THR A 48 -4.92 -8.11 -4.32
C THR A 48 -6.12 -8.20 -5.26
N ALA A 49 -5.89 -8.43 -6.56
CA ALA A 49 -6.98 -8.63 -7.53
C ALA A 49 -7.95 -9.79 -7.17
N SER A 50 -7.50 -10.78 -6.40
CA SER A 50 -8.36 -11.87 -5.90
C SER A 50 -9.18 -11.49 -4.66
N GLY A 51 -9.04 -10.28 -4.14
CA GLY A 51 -9.73 -9.79 -2.93
C GLY A 51 -9.01 -10.14 -1.62
N GLN A 52 -7.83 -10.77 -1.66
CA GLN A 52 -7.04 -11.00 -0.46
C GLN A 52 -6.45 -9.69 0.05
N ASP A 53 -6.65 -9.40 1.34
CA ASP A 53 -6.05 -8.27 2.02
C ASP A 53 -4.52 -8.39 2.07
N THR A 54 -3.84 -7.29 1.73
CA THR A 54 -2.38 -7.21 1.75
C THR A 54 -1.83 -6.81 3.12
N GLY A 55 -2.66 -6.24 4.00
CA GLY A 55 -2.24 -5.58 5.23
C GLY A 55 -1.68 -4.17 5.03
N LEU A 56 -1.68 -3.64 3.79
CA LEU A 56 -1.32 -2.26 3.52
C LEU A 56 -2.56 -1.37 3.67
N GLU A 57 -2.49 -0.41 4.57
CA GLU A 57 -3.60 0.48 4.95
C GLU A 57 -3.12 1.91 5.25
N GLY A 58 -4.06 2.85 5.20
CA GLY A 58 -3.86 4.23 5.64
C GLY A 58 -5.14 4.81 6.22
N ILE A 59 -4.99 5.75 7.17
CA ILE A 59 -6.11 6.35 7.90
C ILE A 59 -6.06 7.87 7.88
N GLN A 60 -7.22 8.47 8.17
CA GLN A 60 -7.39 9.90 8.41
C GLN A 60 -6.92 10.75 7.21
N VAL A 61 -7.37 10.43 6.00
CA VAL A 61 -7.04 11.22 4.81
C VAL A 61 -7.97 12.43 4.77
N GLY A 62 -7.44 13.58 5.19
CA GLY A 62 -8.21 14.81 5.33
C GLY A 62 -8.79 15.30 4.01
N GLU A 63 -9.83 16.14 4.09
CA GLU A 63 -10.39 16.82 2.93
C GLU A 63 -9.34 17.70 2.24
N PHE A 64 -9.45 17.89 0.92
CA PHE A 64 -8.52 18.73 0.16
C PHE A 64 -8.44 20.15 0.73
N SER A 65 -9.58 20.76 1.07
CA SER A 65 -9.64 22.07 1.73
C SER A 65 -8.87 22.16 3.06
N LYS A 66 -8.68 21.03 3.74
CA LYS A 66 -7.92 20.90 5.02
C LYS A 66 -6.50 20.37 4.84
N GLY A 67 -6.02 20.20 3.60
CA GLY A 67 -4.65 19.81 3.30
C GLY A 67 -4.51 18.47 2.58
N GLY A 68 -5.58 17.68 2.48
CA GLY A 68 -5.68 16.58 1.51
C GLY A 68 -4.66 15.46 1.66
N LYS A 69 -4.22 15.09 2.87
CA LYS A 69 -3.19 14.06 3.08
C LYS A 69 -3.53 13.11 4.22
N GLY A 70 -2.97 11.91 4.18
CA GLY A 70 -3.07 10.91 5.24
C GLY A 70 -2.33 11.26 6.53
N GLY A 71 -2.73 10.62 7.62
CA GLY A 71 -2.15 10.81 8.96
C GLY A 71 -1.22 9.68 9.42
N SER A 72 -1.63 8.41 9.25
CA SER A 72 -0.86 7.23 9.68
C SER A 72 -1.05 6.09 8.68
N GLU A 73 0.05 5.39 8.38
CA GLU A 73 0.14 4.45 7.28
C GLU A 73 0.99 3.24 7.67
N CYS A 74 0.53 2.03 7.34
CA CYS A 74 1.27 0.79 7.58
C CYS A 74 2.22 0.48 6.42
N CYS A 75 3.07 -0.53 6.60
CA CYS A 75 3.87 -1.12 5.53
C CYS A 75 3.53 -2.60 5.34
N SER A 76 3.49 -3.03 4.10
CA SER A 76 3.28 -4.44 3.77
C SER A 76 3.72 -4.75 2.36
N LEU A 77 3.76 -6.05 2.07
CA LEU A 77 4.06 -6.59 0.76
C LEU A 77 2.81 -6.55 -0.14
N ILE A 78 2.91 -5.82 -1.26
CA ILE A 78 1.82 -5.63 -2.23
C ILE A 78 2.22 -6.06 -3.64
N PRO A 79 1.25 -6.34 -4.55
CA PRO A 79 1.54 -6.41 -5.99
C PRO A 79 2.18 -5.10 -6.49
N GLY A 80 3.28 -5.21 -7.23
CA GLY A 80 4.03 -4.08 -7.78
C GLY A 80 3.50 -3.56 -9.12
N VAL A 81 4.32 -2.77 -9.80
CA VAL A 81 3.95 -2.05 -11.04
C VAL A 81 3.45 -2.99 -12.13
N GLY A 82 2.38 -2.57 -12.81
CA GLY A 82 1.71 -3.32 -13.88
C GLY A 82 0.71 -4.36 -13.39
N GLN A 83 0.63 -4.60 -12.08
CA GLN A 83 -0.37 -5.49 -11.49
C GLN A 83 -1.59 -4.72 -11.00
N THR A 84 -2.75 -5.38 -11.04
CA THR A 84 -3.99 -4.82 -10.51
C THR A 84 -4.09 -5.05 -9.00
N ILE A 85 -4.45 -3.99 -8.29
CA ILE A 85 -4.85 -4.01 -6.88
C ILE A 85 -6.27 -3.45 -6.77
N ARG A 86 -6.96 -3.77 -5.69
CA ARG A 86 -8.21 -3.13 -5.30
C ARG A 86 -7.97 -2.20 -4.12
N VAL A 87 -8.27 -0.93 -4.30
CA VAL A 87 -8.33 0.04 -3.21
C VAL A 87 -9.74 0.02 -2.66
N VAL A 88 -9.87 -0.24 -1.36
CA VAL A 88 -11.15 -0.15 -0.65
C VAL A 88 -11.02 1.00 0.35
N TRP A 89 -12.00 1.89 0.40
CA TRP A 89 -11.95 3.03 1.31
C TRP A 89 -13.31 3.41 1.86
N THR A 90 -13.30 4.03 3.02
CA THR A 90 -14.50 4.46 3.73
C THR A 90 -14.53 5.97 3.86
N VAL A 91 -15.63 6.59 3.42
CA VAL A 91 -15.92 8.01 3.64
C VAL A 91 -16.79 8.14 4.88
N ALA A 92 -16.28 8.83 5.90
CA ALA A 92 -17.00 9.05 7.17
C ALA A 92 -16.36 10.15 8.03
N ASN A 93 -17.10 11.21 8.33
CA ASN A 93 -16.71 12.29 9.24
C ASN A 93 -17.19 12.07 10.69
N THR A 94 -17.57 10.84 11.04
CA THR A 94 -18.14 10.44 12.32
C THR A 94 -17.73 9.01 12.68
N ASP A 95 -17.70 8.68 13.97
CA ASP A 95 -17.44 7.33 14.46
C ASP A 95 -18.68 6.42 14.39
N ASP A 96 -19.86 6.97 14.04
CA ASP A 96 -21.07 6.18 13.82
C ASP A 96 -20.97 5.38 12.52
N LYS A 97 -20.63 4.09 12.65
CA LYS A 97 -20.46 3.14 11.54
C LYS A 97 -21.69 2.99 10.65
N ALA A 98 -22.90 3.29 11.13
CA ALA A 98 -24.10 3.22 10.30
C ALA A 98 -24.12 4.29 9.19
N GLN A 99 -23.31 5.35 9.33
CA GLN A 99 -23.22 6.45 8.37
C GLN A 99 -22.05 6.28 7.40
N TRP A 100 -21.22 5.25 7.59
CA TRP A 100 -20.04 5.01 6.79
C TRP A 100 -20.43 4.57 5.38
N LYS A 101 -19.75 5.13 4.38
CA LYS A 101 -19.89 4.71 2.99
C LYS A 101 -18.60 4.09 2.51
N THR A 102 -18.65 2.80 2.18
CA THR A 102 -17.50 2.08 1.65
C THR A 102 -17.57 2.03 0.13
N TYR A 103 -16.45 2.33 -0.49
CA TYR A 103 -16.23 2.27 -1.92
C TYR A 103 -15.07 1.31 -2.21
N SER A 104 -15.01 0.81 -3.43
CA SER A 104 -13.84 0.08 -3.90
C SER A 104 -13.60 0.31 -5.38
N ARG A 105 -12.34 0.23 -5.79
CA ARG A 105 -11.93 0.37 -7.18
C ARG A 105 -10.70 -0.46 -7.49
N ASP A 106 -10.77 -1.16 -8.62
CA ASP A 106 -9.63 -1.85 -9.20
C ASP A 106 -8.78 -0.87 -10.00
N VAL A 107 -7.49 -0.84 -9.70
CA VAL A 107 -6.52 0.06 -10.34
C VAL A 107 -5.24 -0.71 -10.67
N VAL A 108 -4.59 -0.33 -11.76
CA VAL A 108 -3.25 -0.85 -12.09
C VAL A 108 -2.23 0.00 -11.35
N VAL A 109 -1.29 -0.65 -10.66
CA VAL A 109 -0.18 0.05 -10.02
C VAL A 109 0.73 0.63 -11.10
N ILE A 110 0.84 1.96 -11.16
CA ILE A 110 1.73 2.67 -12.08
C ILE A 110 3.04 3.06 -11.39
N GLY A 111 3.99 3.64 -12.14
CA GLY A 111 5.27 4.10 -11.59
C GLY A 111 6.43 3.19 -11.99
N SER A 112 7.34 2.89 -11.05
CA SER A 112 8.54 2.09 -11.33
C SER A 112 8.85 1.12 -10.21
N MET A 113 9.33 -0.08 -10.57
CA MET A 113 9.82 -1.06 -9.59
C MET A 113 11.13 -0.57 -8.96
N PRO A 114 11.39 -0.88 -7.68
CA PRO A 114 12.66 -0.57 -7.04
C PRO A 114 13.81 -1.26 -7.77
N MET A 115 14.91 -0.54 -7.94
CA MET A 115 16.14 -1.11 -8.48
C MET A 115 16.97 -1.81 -7.39
N GLU A 116 16.71 -1.44 -6.14
CA GLU A 116 17.47 -1.92 -5.00
C GLU A 116 16.64 -2.79 -4.09
N LYS A 117 17.34 -3.74 -3.48
CA LYS A 117 16.76 -4.57 -2.44
C LYS A 117 16.66 -3.75 -1.14
N ASP A 118 15.53 -3.85 -0.46
CA ASP A 118 15.26 -3.22 0.85
C ASP A 118 15.19 -1.67 0.83
N ALA A 119 14.98 -1.08 -0.34
CA ALA A 119 14.72 0.35 -0.46
C ALA A 119 13.39 0.76 0.19
N TYR A 120 13.33 1.99 0.71
CA TYR A 120 12.08 2.57 1.20
C TYR A 120 11.19 2.96 0.01
N ASN A 121 10.13 2.17 -0.20
CA ASN A 121 9.17 2.38 -1.29
C ASN A 121 7.86 2.91 -0.75
N ILE A 122 7.22 3.77 -1.54
CA ILE A 122 5.93 4.35 -1.22
C ILE A 122 4.91 3.87 -2.25
N LEU A 123 3.77 3.37 -1.79
CA LEU A 123 2.57 3.30 -2.63
C LEU A 123 1.75 4.57 -2.37
N MET A 124 1.81 5.53 -3.29
CA MET A 124 0.98 6.73 -3.24
C MET A 124 -0.42 6.40 -3.76
N VAL A 125 -1.43 6.50 -2.90
CA VAL A 125 -2.85 6.36 -3.23
C VAL A 125 -3.46 7.74 -3.34
N ARG A 126 -4.00 8.07 -4.51
CA ARG A 126 -4.61 9.38 -4.79
C ARG A 126 -6.10 9.23 -5.00
N PHE A 127 -6.89 9.96 -4.24
CA PHE A 127 -8.34 10.01 -4.37
C PHE A 127 -8.75 11.26 -5.15
N PHE A 128 -9.63 11.09 -6.13
CA PHE A 128 -10.12 12.13 -7.02
C PHE A 128 -11.65 12.15 -7.05
N PRO A 129 -12.27 13.25 -7.55
CA PRO A 129 -13.72 13.33 -7.71
C PRO A 129 -14.30 12.12 -8.48
N ASP A 130 -15.60 11.87 -8.28
CA ASP A 130 -16.33 10.75 -8.90
C ASP A 130 -15.74 9.37 -8.53
N HIS A 131 -15.26 9.25 -7.28
CA HIS A 131 -14.72 8.00 -6.71
C HIS A 131 -13.59 7.41 -7.55
N GLN A 132 -12.80 8.26 -8.20
CA GLN A 132 -11.63 7.87 -8.98
C GLN A 132 -10.42 7.72 -8.05
N VAL A 133 -9.59 6.72 -8.32
CA VAL A 133 -8.41 6.40 -7.52
C VAL A 133 -7.23 6.09 -8.44
N GLU A 134 -6.05 6.54 -8.05
CA GLU A 134 -4.78 6.16 -8.68
C GLU A 134 -3.85 5.58 -7.62
N ALA A 135 -3.08 4.55 -7.99
CA ALA A 135 -2.07 3.95 -7.13
C ALA A 135 -0.73 3.95 -7.86
N GLU A 136 0.25 4.65 -7.30
CA GLU A 136 1.57 4.81 -7.88
C GLU A 136 2.65 4.31 -6.93
N LEU A 137 3.51 3.42 -7.42
CA LEU A 137 4.73 3.01 -6.73
C LEU A 137 5.85 4.02 -6.99
N ILE A 138 6.32 4.66 -5.93
CA ILE A 138 7.46 5.57 -5.91
C ILE A 138 8.61 4.85 -5.19
N PRO A 139 9.61 4.32 -5.91
CA PRO A 139 10.68 3.54 -5.32
C PRO A 139 11.81 4.40 -4.72
N ASP A 140 12.69 3.75 -3.96
CA ASP A 140 14.05 4.22 -3.65
C ASP A 140 14.12 5.60 -2.95
N ARG A 141 13.11 5.93 -2.12
CA ARG A 141 13.09 7.18 -1.36
C ARG A 141 14.18 7.19 -0.29
N GLY A 142 14.86 8.34 -0.14
CA GLY A 142 15.88 8.57 0.89
C GLY A 142 17.33 8.54 0.41
N LYS A 143 17.61 8.14 -0.83
CA LYS A 143 18.99 8.03 -1.35
C LYS A 143 19.60 9.33 -1.87
N THR A 144 18.83 10.16 -2.55
CA THR A 144 19.35 11.36 -3.21
C THR A 144 19.16 12.63 -2.39
N GLY A 145 18.52 12.56 -1.22
CA GLY A 145 18.18 13.71 -0.37
C GLY A 145 17.19 14.71 -1.01
N LEU A 146 16.91 14.55 -2.31
CA LEU A 146 15.99 15.40 -3.06
C LEU A 146 14.57 14.83 -2.97
N PRO A 147 13.56 15.68 -2.71
CA PRO A 147 12.16 15.26 -2.79
C PRO A 147 11.86 14.74 -4.20
N SER A 148 11.32 13.51 -4.31
CA SER A 148 10.80 13.03 -5.59
C SER A 148 9.68 13.94 -6.08
N LEU A 149 9.77 14.44 -7.31
CA LEU A 149 8.74 15.26 -7.97
C LEU A 149 7.40 14.51 -8.14
N ARG A 150 7.43 13.19 -8.02
CA ARG A 150 6.26 12.31 -8.09
C ARG A 150 5.46 12.32 -6.78
N VAL A 151 6.05 12.77 -5.67
CA VAL A 151 5.29 12.99 -4.45
C VAL A 151 4.54 14.31 -4.55
N ASP A 152 3.27 14.23 -4.19
CA ASP A 152 2.31 15.29 -4.36
C ASP A 152 2.70 16.55 -3.59
N LYS A 153 2.47 17.71 -4.21
CA LYS A 153 2.78 19.03 -3.65
C LYS A 153 2.07 19.30 -2.31
N LEU A 154 0.98 18.57 -2.02
CA LEU A 154 0.30 18.58 -0.73
C LEU A 154 1.24 18.26 0.44
N PHE A 155 2.22 17.37 0.24
CA PHE A 155 3.23 17.02 1.25
C PHE A 155 4.26 18.13 1.49
N SER A 156 4.31 19.15 0.63
CA SER A 156 5.08 20.39 0.80
C SER A 156 4.24 21.57 1.29
N GLY A 157 2.97 21.35 1.64
CA GLY A 157 2.02 22.38 2.08
C GLY A 157 1.38 23.17 0.95
N GLN A 158 1.71 22.87 -0.31
CA GLN A 158 1.13 23.52 -1.48
C GLN A 158 -0.18 22.83 -1.88
N ARG A 159 -1.29 23.57 -1.84
CA ARG A 159 -2.62 23.08 -2.23
C ARG A 159 -2.86 23.26 -3.72
N VAL A 160 -2.31 22.35 -4.52
CA VAL A 160 -2.47 22.36 -5.98
C VAL A 160 -3.22 21.11 -6.39
N MET A 161 -4.33 21.29 -7.11
CA MET A 161 -5.09 20.19 -7.69
C MET A 161 -4.22 19.45 -8.72
N ARG A 162 -4.10 18.14 -8.57
CA ARG A 162 -3.46 17.26 -9.56
C ARG A 162 -4.53 16.70 -10.48
N LYS A 163 -4.18 16.42 -11.73
CA LYS A 163 -5.03 15.60 -12.61
C LYS A 163 -4.54 14.16 -12.61
N MET A 164 -5.48 13.22 -12.65
CA MET A 164 -5.17 11.80 -12.78
C MET A 164 -4.29 11.56 -14.02
N GLY A 165 -3.21 10.79 -13.86
CA GLY A 165 -2.25 10.49 -14.92
C GLY A 165 -1.14 11.52 -15.20
N GLU A 166 -1.07 12.65 -14.48
CA GLU A 166 0.08 13.58 -14.53
C GLU A 166 1.37 12.93 -13.99
#